data_AF-A0A9W8B6A1-F1
#
_entry.id   AF-A0A9W8B6A1-F1
#
_cell.length_a   1.000
_cell.length_b   1.000
_cell.length_c   1.000
_cell.angle_alpha   90.00
_cell.angle_beta   90.00
_cell.angle_gamma   90.00
#
_symmetry.space_group_name_H-M   'P 1'
#
loop_
_entity.id
_entity.type
_entity.pdbx_description
1 polymer ?
#
loop_
_entity_poly.entity_id
_entity_poly.type
_entity_poly.pdbx_seq_one_letter_code
_entity_poly.pdbx_strand_id
1 'polypeptide(L)'
;MHQPYASRSPNHTAPLRPSLSPTAKASAATKRPWRKLLYIKQDYPDNYVDESFLENLQKNVNFQSYDYGTLIQESTVITNHVSSVLVFVAVFIQLYHGRLDPHVLVSVGTLATAGGVMVWEWLLAAPHDSMIGMTHLHTDTSTAATMAPTTKPCGSAATAAIHAPRLHHPSLVKTAAVFFLTLLGLSPILRTLTQDISSDSIWAMSVCLFLINILFHDYRTNLSHNIEFPGSVALNTAVFACVLLASRLSTNLHAFGFMSFALEWFALFPILRRNLK
;
A
#
# COMPACT_ATOMS: atom_id res chain seq x y z
N MET A 1 -19.12 120.70 50.32
CA MET A 1 -18.04 121.19 49.41
C MET A 1 -18.00 120.29 48.19
N HIS A 2 -17.88 120.90 47.02
CA HIS A 2 -18.08 120.37 45.67
C HIS A 2 -17.10 119.25 45.23
N GLN A 3 -17.59 118.41 44.31
CA GLN A 3 -16.95 117.43 43.38
C GLN A 3 -15.98 118.12 42.36
N PRO A 4 -15.37 117.50 41.31
CA PRO A 4 -15.25 116.09 40.84
C PRO A 4 -13.90 115.69 40.12
N TYR A 5 -13.83 114.49 39.50
CA TYR A 5 -13.32 114.19 38.11
C TYR A 5 -12.21 113.13 37.88
N ALA A 6 -12.55 112.12 37.04
CA ALA A 6 -11.80 111.29 36.05
C ALA A 6 -10.53 110.50 36.44
N SER A 7 -10.16 109.38 35.82
CA SER A 7 -9.96 109.10 34.37
C SER A 7 -9.59 107.60 34.19
N ARG A 8 -10.16 106.87 33.22
CA ARG A 8 -9.74 106.62 31.81
C ARG A 8 -8.67 105.51 31.63
N SER A 9 -9.09 104.49 30.86
CA SER A 9 -8.34 103.35 30.30
C SER A 9 -7.22 103.76 29.32
N PRO A 10 -6.30 102.83 28.95
CA PRO A 10 -6.15 102.58 27.52
C PRO A 10 -6.08 101.08 27.12
N ASN A 11 -6.67 100.81 25.97
CA ASN A 11 -6.62 99.56 25.21
C ASN A 11 -5.21 99.29 24.64
N HIS A 12 -4.76 98.04 24.68
CA HIS A 12 -3.77 97.51 23.74
C HIS A 12 -4.31 96.25 23.06
N THR A 13 -4.44 96.35 21.73
CA THR A 13 -4.81 95.29 20.78
C THR A 13 -3.61 94.38 20.48
N ALA A 14 -3.83 93.06 20.42
CA ALA A 14 -2.92 92.10 19.78
C ALA A 14 -3.72 90.99 19.06
N PRO A 15 -3.20 90.40 17.98
CA PRO A 15 -4.00 89.83 16.88
C PRO A 15 -4.32 88.32 17.02
N LEU A 16 -5.32 87.89 16.24
CA LEU A 16 -5.79 86.52 16.04
C LEU A 16 -4.69 85.56 15.53
N ARG A 17 -4.60 84.35 16.12
CA ARG A 17 -3.98 83.16 15.49
C ARG A 17 -4.71 81.87 15.92
N PRO A 18 -4.89 80.87 15.03
CA PRO A 18 -5.94 79.87 15.15
C PRO A 18 -5.56 78.63 15.98
N SER A 19 -6.61 77.88 16.33
CA SER A 19 -6.66 76.66 17.14
C SER A 19 -5.57 75.63 16.85
N LEU A 20 -4.88 75.18 17.91
CA LEU A 20 -4.19 73.91 17.95
C LEU A 20 -4.72 73.11 19.15
N SER A 21 -5.32 71.97 18.82
CA SER A 21 -5.76 70.92 19.74
C SER A 21 -4.62 70.43 20.65
N PRO A 22 -4.84 70.28 21.97
CA PRO A 22 -3.94 69.51 22.79
C PRO A 22 -4.23 68.02 22.63
N THR A 23 -3.16 67.31 22.32
CA THR A 23 -2.99 65.88 22.13
C THR A 23 -3.56 65.02 23.26
N ALA A 24 -4.03 63.84 22.86
CA ALA A 24 -4.56 62.77 23.69
C ALA A 24 -3.63 62.41 24.87
N LYS A 25 -4.16 62.48 26.09
CA LYS A 25 -3.57 61.82 27.26
C LYS A 25 -3.89 60.33 27.18
N ALA A 26 -2.89 59.51 26.89
CA ALA A 26 -2.95 58.07 27.08
C ALA A 26 -3.18 57.77 28.57
N SER A 27 -4.35 57.21 28.91
CA SER A 27 -4.67 56.77 30.26
C SER A 27 -3.95 55.46 30.55
N ALA A 28 -2.94 55.50 31.43
CA ALA A 28 -2.26 54.31 31.92
C ALA A 28 -3.25 53.43 32.72
N ALA A 29 -3.64 52.29 32.17
CA ALA A 29 -4.54 51.35 32.83
C ALA A 29 -3.82 50.60 33.95
N THR A 30 -4.17 50.87 35.21
CA THR A 30 -3.69 50.11 36.37
C THR A 30 -4.25 48.68 36.32
N LYS A 31 -3.40 47.65 36.26
CA LYS A 31 -3.84 46.24 36.35
C LYS A 31 -4.46 45.97 37.72
N ARG A 32 -5.68 45.42 37.74
CA ARG A 32 -6.33 45.00 39.00
C ARG A 32 -5.55 43.84 39.63
N PRO A 33 -5.38 43.81 40.97
CA PRO A 33 -4.68 42.71 41.65
C PRO A 33 -5.45 41.40 41.51
N TRP A 34 -4.71 40.29 41.39
CA TRP A 34 -5.30 38.95 41.29
C TRP A 34 -6.11 38.61 42.54
N ARG A 35 -7.28 38.01 42.36
CA ARG A 35 -8.15 37.54 43.44
C ARG A 35 -8.65 36.13 43.09
N LYS A 36 -8.62 35.22 44.05
CA LYS A 36 -9.19 33.88 43.91
C LYS A 36 -10.71 33.95 44.17
N LEU A 37 -11.52 33.98 43.12
CA LEU A 37 -12.99 33.95 43.23
C LEU A 37 -13.48 32.60 42.70
N LEU A 38 -13.69 31.65 43.61
CA LEU A 38 -14.13 30.29 43.25
C LEU A 38 -15.67 30.16 43.26
N TYR A 39 -16.37 31.03 43.99
CA TYR A 39 -17.83 31.02 44.14
C TYR A 39 -18.35 32.45 44.11
N ILE A 40 -18.67 32.95 42.91
CA ILE A 40 -19.40 34.20 42.72
C ILE A 40 -20.85 33.82 42.52
N LYS A 41 -21.78 34.47 43.23
CA LYS A 41 -23.21 34.25 43.00
C LYS A 41 -23.57 34.79 41.61
N GLN A 42 -23.98 33.90 40.71
CA GLN A 42 -24.44 34.25 39.37
C GLN A 42 -25.97 34.32 39.36
N ASP A 43 -26.55 35.13 38.47
CA ASP A 43 -28.01 35.28 38.31
C ASP A 43 -28.64 34.14 37.48
N TYR A 44 -27.97 32.98 37.46
CA TYR A 44 -28.36 31.79 36.70
C TYR A 44 -28.38 30.60 37.66
N PRO A 45 -29.31 29.65 37.48
CA PRO A 45 -29.32 28.43 38.29
C PRO A 45 -28.04 27.61 38.08
N ASP A 46 -27.65 26.80 39.06
CA ASP A 46 -26.41 26.02 39.02
C ASP A 46 -26.29 25.06 37.82
N ASN A 47 -27.42 24.70 37.18
CA ASN A 47 -27.47 23.87 35.96
C ASN A 47 -27.62 24.68 34.65
N TYR A 48 -27.42 26.00 34.70
CA TYR A 48 -27.52 26.83 33.52
C TYR A 48 -26.36 26.55 32.57
N VAL A 49 -26.71 26.25 31.33
CA VAL A 49 -25.80 26.08 30.21
C VAL A 49 -26.28 27.03 29.13
N ASP A 50 -25.36 27.78 28.52
CA ASP A 50 -25.71 28.72 27.46
C ASP A 50 -26.25 27.98 26.23
N GLU A 51 -27.21 28.57 25.51
CA GLU A 51 -27.79 27.98 24.29
C GLU A 51 -26.69 27.71 23.22
N SER A 52 -25.63 28.52 23.20
CA SER A 52 -24.48 28.35 22.29
C SER A 52 -23.52 27.22 22.68
N PHE A 53 -23.69 26.60 23.86
CA PHE A 53 -22.79 25.57 24.37
C PHE A 53 -22.72 24.34 23.45
N LEU A 54 -23.87 23.93 22.93
CA LEU A 54 -23.95 22.76 22.04
C LEU A 54 -23.66 23.11 20.57
N GLU A 55 -23.61 24.39 20.21
CA GLU A 55 -23.30 24.81 18.83
C GLU A 55 -21.89 24.40 18.40
N ASN A 56 -20.96 24.33 19.36
CA ASN A 56 -19.59 23.89 19.13
C ASN A 56 -19.36 22.41 19.45
N LEU A 57 -20.43 21.65 19.74
CA LEU A 57 -20.31 20.22 20.05
C LEU A 57 -19.99 19.46 18.77
N GLN A 58 -18.69 19.22 18.59
CA GLN A 58 -18.19 18.42 17.49
C GLN A 58 -18.43 16.93 17.78
N LYS A 59 -19.44 16.33 17.15
CA LYS A 59 -19.74 14.90 17.25
C LYS A 59 -19.04 14.13 16.12
N ASN A 60 -18.35 13.04 16.45
CA ASN A 60 -17.65 12.17 15.50
C ASN A 60 -16.73 12.91 14.53
N VAL A 61 -15.83 13.76 15.04
CA VAL A 61 -14.83 14.52 14.26
C VAL A 61 -13.98 13.61 13.36
N ASN A 62 -13.75 12.36 13.80
CA ASN A 62 -13.04 11.33 13.05
C ASN A 62 -14.00 10.25 12.52
N PHE A 63 -15.20 10.60 12.06
CA PHE A 63 -16.08 9.62 11.41
C PHE A 63 -15.42 9.13 10.12
N GLN A 64 -14.88 7.91 10.16
CA GLN A 64 -14.42 7.19 8.98
C GLN A 64 -15.60 6.39 8.45
N SER A 65 -16.13 6.79 7.29
CA SER A 65 -17.13 6.00 6.56
C SER A 65 -16.43 4.76 6.00
N TYR A 66 -16.46 3.66 6.73
CA TYR A 66 -15.94 2.40 6.20
C TYR A 66 -16.92 1.85 5.15
N ASP A 67 -16.43 1.68 3.93
CA ASP A 67 -17.16 0.95 2.92
C ASP A 67 -17.12 -0.56 3.23
N TYR A 68 -18.30 -1.16 3.40
CA TYR A 68 -18.43 -2.58 3.76
C TYR A 68 -17.82 -3.49 2.69
N GLY A 69 -17.92 -3.13 1.41
CA GLY A 69 -17.34 -3.91 0.31
C GLY A 69 -15.82 -4.01 0.44
N THR A 70 -15.18 -2.88 0.70
CA THR A 70 -13.73 -2.80 0.95
C THR A 70 -13.32 -3.64 2.16
N LEU A 71 -14.04 -3.55 3.28
CA LEU A 71 -13.74 -4.35 4.49
C LEU A 71 -13.83 -5.86 4.26
N ILE A 72 -14.82 -6.32 3.47
CA ILE A 72 -14.92 -7.74 3.10
C ILE A 72 -13.73 -8.14 2.24
N GLN A 73 -13.37 -7.33 1.26
CA GLN A 73 -12.24 -7.63 0.39
C GLN A 73 -10.93 -7.73 1.18
N GLU A 74 -10.70 -6.82 2.13
CA GLU A 74 -9.53 -6.81 3.00
C GLU A 74 -9.48 -8.04 3.94
N SER A 75 -10.59 -8.38 4.60
CA SER A 75 -10.67 -9.56 5.47
C SER A 75 -10.59 -10.89 4.71
N THR A 76 -11.04 -10.92 3.45
CA THR A 76 -10.96 -12.11 2.59
C THR A 76 -9.51 -12.46 2.25
N VAL A 77 -8.62 -11.47 2.09
CA VAL A 77 -7.19 -11.73 1.80
C VAL A 77 -6.55 -12.57 2.90
N ILE A 78 -6.84 -12.25 4.16
CA ILE A 78 -6.30 -12.94 5.33
C ILE A 78 -6.85 -14.37 5.38
N THR A 79 -8.17 -14.50 5.28
CA THR A 79 -8.85 -15.81 5.34
C THR A 79 -8.39 -16.73 4.21
N ASN A 80 -8.18 -16.20 3.00
CA ASN A 80 -7.68 -16.94 1.86
C ASN A 80 -6.24 -17.46 2.08
N HIS A 81 -5.36 -16.64 2.67
CA HIS A 81 -4.00 -17.07 2.98
C HIS A 81 -3.99 -18.19 4.03
N VAL A 82 -4.74 -18.02 5.14
CA VAL A 82 -4.86 -19.05 6.18
C VAL A 82 -5.42 -20.35 5.61
N SER A 83 -6.48 -20.26 4.79
CA SER A 83 -7.06 -21.42 4.11
C SER A 83 -6.04 -22.11 3.20
N SER A 84 -5.26 -21.34 2.44
CA SER A 84 -4.19 -21.88 1.57
C SER A 84 -3.13 -22.64 2.36
N VAL A 85 -2.68 -22.11 3.51
CA VAL A 85 -1.72 -22.80 4.40
C VAL A 85 -2.33 -24.08 4.97
N LEU A 86 -3.60 -24.07 5.39
CA LEU A 86 -4.28 -25.25 5.90
C LEU A 86 -4.47 -26.34 4.84
N VAL A 87 -4.82 -25.96 3.61
CA VAL A 87 -4.90 -26.91 2.48
C VAL A 87 -3.53 -27.52 2.20
N PHE A 88 -2.46 -26.71 2.21
CA PHE A 88 -1.10 -27.21 2.06
C PHE A 88 -0.73 -28.24 3.15
N VAL A 89 -1.02 -27.94 4.42
CA VAL A 89 -0.79 -28.87 5.54
C VAL A 89 -1.66 -30.12 5.40
N ALA A 90 -2.90 -30.00 4.92
CA ALA A 90 -3.76 -31.15 4.67
C ALA A 90 -3.17 -32.09 3.58
N VAL A 91 -2.60 -31.53 2.50
CA VAL A 91 -1.88 -32.32 1.49
C VAL A 91 -0.69 -33.06 2.11
N PHE A 92 0.09 -32.39 2.97
CA PHE A 92 1.17 -33.04 3.72
C PHE A 92 0.66 -34.21 4.58
N ILE A 93 -0.41 -34.01 5.36
CA ILE A 93 -0.97 -35.05 6.23
C ILE A 93 -1.42 -36.26 5.41
N GLN A 94 -2.03 -36.03 4.25
CA GLN A 94 -2.47 -37.10 3.36
C GLN A 94 -1.32 -37.87 2.73
N LEU A 95 -0.22 -37.18 2.40
CA LEU A 95 1.03 -37.78 1.93
C LEU A 95 1.74 -38.56 3.04
N TYR A 96 1.73 -38.04 4.28
CA TYR A 96 2.32 -38.68 5.45
C TYR A 96 1.63 -40.00 5.83
N HIS A 97 0.30 -40.05 5.74
CA HIS A 97 -0.48 -41.28 5.96
C HIS A 97 -0.46 -42.25 4.77
N GLY A 98 0.24 -41.92 3.67
CA GLY A 98 0.30 -42.77 2.47
C GLY A 98 -1.02 -42.88 1.70
N ARG A 99 -1.96 -41.95 1.90
CA ARG A 99 -3.24 -41.92 1.17
C ARG A 99 -3.11 -41.29 -0.22
N LEU A 100 -2.10 -40.43 -0.41
CA LEU A 100 -1.75 -39.83 -1.68
C LEU A 100 -0.46 -40.44 -2.22
N ASP A 101 -0.52 -40.89 -3.47
CA ASP A 101 0.65 -41.40 -4.18
C ASP A 101 1.54 -40.23 -4.65
N PRO A 102 2.87 -40.24 -4.40
CA PRO A 102 3.76 -39.16 -4.80
C PRO A 102 3.79 -38.88 -6.30
N HIS A 103 3.58 -39.90 -7.13
CA HIS A 103 3.58 -39.73 -8.59
C HIS A 103 2.42 -38.84 -9.05
N VAL A 104 1.27 -38.93 -8.38
CA VAL A 104 0.13 -38.03 -8.63
C VAL A 104 0.51 -36.60 -8.29
N LEU A 105 1.19 -36.37 -7.17
CA LEU A 105 1.61 -35.03 -6.77
C LEU A 105 2.62 -34.41 -7.76
N VAL A 106 3.62 -35.19 -8.20
CA VAL A 106 4.61 -34.74 -9.18
C VAL A 106 3.99 -34.48 -10.55
N SER A 107 3.07 -35.34 -11.00
CA SER A 107 2.39 -35.15 -12.29
C SER A 107 1.47 -33.93 -12.26
N VAL A 108 0.73 -33.70 -11.18
CA VAL A 108 -0.08 -32.48 -10.99
C VAL A 108 0.81 -31.24 -10.98
N GLY A 109 1.95 -31.25 -10.26
CA GLY A 109 2.87 -30.11 -10.24
C GLY A 109 3.53 -29.83 -11.60
N THR A 110 3.87 -30.89 -12.33
CA THR A 110 4.39 -30.78 -13.70
C THR A 110 3.35 -30.14 -14.63
N LEU A 111 2.08 -30.57 -14.54
CA LEU A 111 0.98 -29.99 -15.30
C LEU A 111 0.68 -28.55 -14.89
N ALA A 112 0.75 -28.22 -13.60
CA ALA A 112 0.58 -26.86 -13.10
C ALA A 112 1.68 -25.93 -13.60
N THR A 113 2.94 -26.39 -13.60
CA THR A 113 4.08 -25.64 -14.14
C THR A 113 3.93 -25.45 -15.64
N ALA A 114 3.58 -26.51 -16.39
CA ALA A 114 3.33 -26.41 -17.83
C ALA A 114 2.17 -25.45 -18.13
N GLY A 115 1.07 -25.55 -17.40
CA GLY A 115 -0.07 -24.65 -17.48
C GLY A 115 0.30 -23.21 -17.17
N GLY A 116 1.14 -22.97 -16.15
CA GLY A 116 1.66 -21.64 -15.82
C GLY A 116 2.47 -21.04 -16.96
N VAL A 117 3.34 -21.83 -17.60
CA VAL A 117 4.07 -21.41 -18.80
C VAL A 117 3.12 -21.12 -19.96
N MET A 118 2.11 -21.97 -20.18
CA MET A 118 1.12 -21.75 -21.23
C MET A 118 0.29 -20.48 -21.00
N VAL A 119 -0.13 -20.22 -19.76
CA VAL A 119 -0.87 -19.00 -19.39
C VAL A 119 0.02 -17.77 -19.54
N TRP A 120 1.29 -17.86 -19.12
CA TRP A 120 2.26 -16.78 -19.29
C TRP A 120 2.49 -16.44 -20.77
N GLU A 121 2.64 -17.46 -21.62
CA GLU A 121 2.74 -17.30 -23.07
C GLU A 121 1.46 -16.73 -23.67
N TRP A 122 0.28 -17.19 -23.22
CA TRP A 122 -1.00 -16.66 -23.68
C TRP A 122 -1.20 -15.19 -23.28
N LEU A 123 -0.84 -14.83 -22.05
CA LEU A 123 -0.93 -13.47 -21.54
C LEU A 123 0.03 -12.53 -22.28
N LEU A 124 1.23 -12.98 -22.62
CA LEU A 124 2.19 -12.21 -23.43
C LEU A 124 1.82 -12.19 -24.92
N ALA A 125 1.10 -13.20 -25.40
CA ALA A 125 0.56 -13.26 -26.75
C ALA A 125 -0.71 -12.43 -26.93
N ALA A 126 -1.32 -11.93 -25.86
CA ALA A 126 -2.43 -10.99 -25.93
C ALA A 126 -1.95 -9.71 -26.62
N PRO A 127 -2.41 -9.40 -27.85
CA PRO A 127 -1.99 -8.22 -28.56
C PRO A 127 -2.55 -6.99 -27.85
N HIS A 128 -1.69 -6.17 -27.25
CA HIS A 128 -2.04 -4.79 -26.92
C HIS A 128 -2.02 -3.97 -28.22
N ASP A 129 -2.91 -4.29 -29.17
CA ASP A 129 -3.12 -3.51 -30.38
C ASP A 129 -4.62 -3.37 -30.65
N SER A 130 -5.22 -2.34 -30.05
CA SER A 130 -6.33 -1.59 -30.64
C SER A 130 -6.83 -0.46 -29.72
N MET A 131 -5.96 0.47 -29.29
CA MET A 131 -6.46 1.81 -28.90
C MET A 131 -5.44 2.96 -28.95
N ILE A 132 -4.49 2.95 -29.88
CA ILE A 132 -3.71 4.16 -30.22
C ILE A 132 -3.65 4.26 -31.75
N GLY A 133 -4.78 4.64 -32.35
CA GLY A 133 -4.88 4.70 -33.80
C GLY A 133 -6.24 5.19 -34.30
N MET A 134 -6.90 6.10 -33.58
CA MET A 134 -8.08 6.79 -34.13
C MET A 134 -8.33 8.16 -33.48
N THR A 135 -7.29 9.00 -33.42
CA THR A 135 -7.45 10.46 -33.25
C THR A 135 -6.64 11.18 -34.32
N HIS A 136 -6.96 10.91 -35.59
CA HIS A 136 -6.65 11.86 -36.66
C HIS A 136 -7.50 11.57 -37.88
N LEU A 137 -8.75 12.03 -37.90
CA LEU A 137 -9.32 12.61 -39.11
C LEU A 137 -10.60 13.39 -38.79
N HIS A 138 -10.68 14.56 -39.41
CA HIS A 138 -11.86 15.42 -39.56
C HIS A 138 -12.02 16.59 -38.59
N THR A 139 -11.14 17.59 -38.74
CA THR A 139 -11.62 18.98 -38.77
C THR A 139 -10.72 19.78 -39.71
N ASP A 140 -11.08 19.82 -40.99
CA ASP A 140 -10.58 20.85 -41.91
C ASP A 140 -11.77 21.47 -42.63
N THR A 141 -12.07 22.72 -42.32
CA THR A 141 -12.71 23.65 -43.25
C THR A 141 -12.15 25.05 -43.01
N SER A 142 -11.22 25.38 -43.92
CA SER A 142 -11.02 26.70 -44.53
C SER A 142 -10.44 27.84 -43.69
N THR A 143 -9.16 28.13 -43.94
CA THR A 143 -8.74 29.46 -44.39
C THR A 143 -7.50 29.37 -45.28
N ALA A 144 -7.51 30.17 -46.33
CA ALA A 144 -6.59 30.20 -47.45
C ALA A 144 -5.16 30.69 -47.09
N ALA A 145 -4.17 30.24 -47.87
CA ALA A 145 -3.45 31.06 -48.86
C ALA A 145 -1.97 30.64 -49.09
N THR A 146 -1.60 30.57 -50.36
CA THR A 146 -0.29 31.00 -50.93
C THR A 146 0.87 29.99 -51.02
N MET A 147 0.99 29.46 -52.24
CA MET A 147 2.19 29.32 -53.11
C MET A 147 3.32 28.31 -52.78
N ALA A 148 3.49 27.38 -53.73
CA ALA A 148 4.60 26.45 -53.99
C ALA A 148 5.91 27.18 -54.42
N PRO A 149 7.06 26.55 -54.79
CA PRO A 149 7.26 25.14 -55.19
C PRO A 149 8.64 24.44 -54.86
N THR A 150 8.74 23.18 -55.29
CA THR A 150 9.94 22.37 -55.64
C THR A 150 10.88 21.81 -54.55
N THR A 151 10.95 20.47 -54.42
CA THR A 151 12.07 19.60 -54.87
C THR A 151 11.79 18.11 -54.56
N LYS A 152 12.37 17.22 -55.37
CA LYS A 152 12.16 15.75 -55.45
C LYS A 152 13.05 14.95 -54.47
N PRO A 153 12.82 13.63 -54.31
CA PRO A 153 13.12 12.85 -53.10
C PRO A 153 14.47 12.11 -53.14
N CYS A 154 15.11 11.88 -51.99
CA CYS A 154 15.92 10.69 -51.68
C CYS A 154 16.44 10.78 -50.23
N GLY A 155 16.42 9.68 -49.49
CA GLY A 155 17.12 9.60 -48.20
C GLY A 155 16.49 8.69 -47.17
N SER A 156 16.55 7.38 -47.42
CA SER A 156 16.44 6.31 -46.42
C SER A 156 17.16 6.66 -45.11
N ALA A 157 16.43 6.64 -43.98
CA ALA A 157 16.88 6.12 -42.67
C ALA A 157 15.95 6.60 -41.55
N ALA A 158 14.80 5.96 -41.36
CA ALA A 158 14.11 5.98 -40.06
C ALA A 158 13.05 4.88 -39.92
N THR A 159 13.19 3.74 -40.61
CA THR A 159 12.53 2.50 -40.18
C THR A 159 13.36 1.89 -39.05
N ALA A 160 13.58 2.66 -38.00
CA ALA A 160 13.88 2.09 -36.69
C ALA A 160 12.55 1.54 -36.18
N ALA A 161 12.15 0.41 -36.77
CA ALA A 161 11.27 -0.52 -36.11
C ALA A 161 11.93 -0.78 -34.75
N ILE A 162 11.40 -0.16 -33.71
CA ILE A 162 11.69 -0.48 -32.32
C ILE A 162 11.10 -1.87 -32.14
N HIS A 163 11.86 -2.85 -32.64
CA HIS A 163 11.70 -4.25 -32.38
C HIS A 163 12.02 -4.37 -30.89
N ALA A 164 10.98 -4.28 -30.06
CA ALA A 164 11.08 -4.69 -28.67
C ALA A 164 11.77 -6.06 -28.67
N PRO A 165 12.85 -6.24 -27.89
CA PRO A 165 13.57 -7.50 -27.91
C PRO A 165 12.59 -8.57 -27.44
N ARG A 166 12.19 -9.47 -28.35
CA ARG A 166 11.50 -10.71 -27.99
C ARG A 166 12.39 -11.42 -26.98
N LEU A 167 12.00 -11.37 -25.71
CA LEU A 167 12.72 -12.02 -24.63
C LEU A 167 12.65 -13.52 -24.90
N HIS A 168 13.79 -14.06 -25.34
CA HIS A 168 13.94 -15.46 -25.68
C HIS A 168 13.39 -16.35 -24.55
N HIS A 169 12.47 -17.25 -24.92
CA HIS A 169 11.71 -18.17 -24.07
C HIS A 169 12.47 -19.39 -23.45
N PRO A 170 13.79 -19.65 -23.64
CA PRO A 170 14.42 -20.79 -22.98
C PRO A 170 14.85 -20.51 -21.53
N SER A 171 14.70 -19.29 -21.00
CA SER A 171 15.18 -18.96 -19.64
C SER A 171 14.31 -19.56 -18.53
N LEU A 172 12.98 -19.53 -18.65
CA LEU A 172 12.09 -20.03 -17.59
C LEU A 172 12.09 -21.56 -17.52
N VAL A 173 12.06 -22.24 -18.66
CA VAL A 173 12.18 -23.71 -18.70
C VAL A 173 13.55 -24.16 -18.18
N LYS A 174 14.63 -23.44 -18.51
CA LYS A 174 15.97 -23.72 -17.95
C LYS A 174 15.99 -23.51 -16.43
N THR A 175 15.45 -22.40 -15.95
CA THR A 175 15.38 -22.12 -14.51
C THR A 175 14.52 -23.16 -13.78
N ALA A 176 13.34 -23.50 -14.30
CA ALA A 176 12.48 -24.55 -13.75
C ALA A 176 13.19 -25.91 -13.75
N ALA A 177 13.86 -26.29 -14.85
CA ALA A 177 14.63 -27.52 -14.92
C ALA A 177 15.79 -27.55 -13.92
N VAL A 178 16.49 -26.42 -13.73
CA VAL A 178 17.55 -26.29 -12.70
C VAL A 178 16.95 -26.44 -11.30
N PHE A 179 15.80 -25.83 -11.01
CA PHE A 179 15.11 -26.01 -9.73
C PHE A 179 14.67 -27.47 -9.52
N PHE A 180 14.07 -28.11 -10.51
CA PHE A 180 13.69 -29.52 -10.45
C PHE A 180 14.89 -30.45 -10.21
N LEU A 181 15.99 -30.25 -10.94
CA LEU A 181 17.21 -31.05 -10.81
C LEU A 181 17.91 -30.82 -9.46
N THR A 182 17.94 -29.58 -8.97
CA THR A 182 18.50 -29.27 -7.65
C THR A 182 17.66 -29.90 -6.54
N LEU A 183 16.33 -29.87 -6.62
CA LEU A 183 15.46 -30.55 -5.66
C LEU A 183 15.58 -32.09 -5.72
N LEU A 184 15.76 -32.67 -6.91
CA LEU A 184 16.03 -34.10 -7.04
C LEU A 184 17.34 -34.48 -6.35
N GLY A 185 18.41 -33.70 -6.53
CA GLY A 185 19.70 -33.93 -5.89
C GLY A 185 19.70 -33.64 -4.38
N LEU A 186 18.95 -32.64 -3.93
CA LEU A 186 18.86 -32.24 -2.52
C LEU A 186 17.84 -33.06 -1.73
N SER A 187 16.87 -33.71 -2.36
CA SER A 187 15.84 -34.53 -1.69
C SER A 187 16.40 -35.50 -0.63
N PRO A 188 17.41 -36.35 -0.92
CA PRO A 188 17.98 -37.24 0.10
C PRO A 188 18.64 -36.46 1.24
N ILE A 189 19.23 -35.29 0.97
CA ILE A 189 19.90 -34.45 1.97
C ILE A 189 18.87 -33.76 2.87
N LEU A 190 17.82 -33.18 2.30
CA LEU A 190 16.71 -32.56 3.05
C LEU A 190 16.00 -33.60 3.93
N ARG A 191 15.91 -34.84 3.44
CA ARG A 191 15.37 -35.96 4.20
C ARG A 191 16.21 -36.30 5.43
N THR A 192 17.52 -36.36 5.28
CA THR A 192 18.42 -36.78 6.37
C THR A 192 18.85 -35.64 7.29
N LEU A 193 18.71 -34.38 6.87
CA LEU A 193 19.19 -33.19 7.61
C LEU A 193 18.71 -33.12 9.06
N THR A 194 17.48 -33.58 9.32
CA THR A 194 16.87 -33.49 10.66
C THR A 194 16.50 -34.87 11.21
N GLN A 195 17.17 -35.94 10.73
CA GLN A 195 16.91 -37.30 11.18
C GLN A 195 17.18 -37.49 12.68
N ASP A 196 18.19 -36.79 13.22
CA ASP A 196 18.59 -36.89 14.64
C ASP A 196 17.67 -36.08 15.58
N ILE A 197 16.80 -35.22 15.04
CA ILE A 197 15.85 -34.44 15.83
C ILE A 197 14.62 -35.31 16.14
N SER A 198 14.02 -35.16 17.32
CA SER A 198 12.79 -35.86 17.68
C SER A 198 11.60 -35.42 16.82
N SER A 199 10.70 -36.35 16.51
CA SER A 199 9.50 -36.08 15.71
C SER A 199 8.65 -34.97 16.35
N ASP A 200 8.38 -35.06 17.65
CA ASP A 200 7.50 -34.12 18.36
C ASP A 200 7.98 -32.68 18.25
N SER A 201 9.29 -32.46 18.34
CA SER A 201 9.90 -31.14 18.16
C SER A 201 9.74 -30.63 16.73
N ILE A 202 9.83 -31.51 15.72
CA ILE A 202 9.65 -31.11 14.32
C ILE A 202 8.21 -30.69 14.05
N TRP A 203 7.21 -31.43 14.56
CA TRP A 203 5.81 -31.03 14.46
C TRP A 203 5.58 -29.68 15.16
N ALA A 204 6.09 -29.52 16.39
CA ALA A 204 5.96 -28.27 17.14
C ALA A 204 6.63 -27.07 16.43
N MET A 205 7.86 -27.24 15.97
CA MET A 205 8.61 -26.19 15.27
C MET A 205 7.98 -25.87 13.91
N SER A 206 7.47 -26.85 13.17
CA SER A 206 6.78 -26.62 11.90
C SER A 206 5.50 -25.83 12.09
N VAL A 207 4.69 -26.16 13.11
CA VAL A 207 3.49 -25.40 13.48
C VAL A 207 3.87 -23.97 13.87
N CYS A 208 4.90 -23.80 14.71
CA CYS A 208 5.40 -22.47 15.09
C CYS A 208 5.85 -21.65 13.87
N LEU A 209 6.57 -22.26 12.92
CA LEU A 209 6.99 -21.60 11.69
C LEU A 209 5.80 -21.25 10.79
N PHE A 210 4.77 -22.10 10.67
CA PHE A 210 3.56 -21.71 9.94
C PHE A 210 2.80 -20.57 10.62
N LEU A 211 2.77 -20.53 11.95
CA LEU A 211 2.21 -19.38 12.69
C LEU A 211 3.02 -18.10 12.43
N ILE A 212 4.35 -18.17 12.47
CA ILE A 212 5.22 -17.04 12.11
C ILE A 212 4.99 -16.63 10.65
N ASN A 213 4.87 -17.58 9.73
CA ASN A 213 4.57 -17.28 8.33
C ASN A 213 3.24 -16.51 8.19
N ILE A 214 2.18 -16.97 8.86
CA ILE A 214 0.86 -16.31 8.86
C ILE A 214 0.95 -14.92 9.50
N LEU A 215 1.71 -14.75 10.59
CA LEU A 215 1.82 -13.48 11.33
C LEU A 215 2.65 -12.41 10.59
N PHE A 216 3.73 -12.82 9.95
CA PHE A 216 4.63 -11.93 9.22
C PHE A 216 4.28 -11.79 7.74
N HIS A 217 3.19 -12.43 7.28
CA HIS A 217 2.69 -12.22 5.92
C HIS A 217 2.15 -10.79 5.79
N ASP A 218 2.58 -10.08 4.75
CA ASP A 218 2.07 -8.74 4.49
C ASP A 218 0.66 -8.84 3.90
N TYR A 219 -0.35 -8.58 4.73
CA TYR A 219 -1.76 -8.51 4.30
C TYR A 219 -2.17 -7.12 3.82
N ARG A 220 -1.24 -6.15 3.73
CA ARG A 220 -1.57 -4.78 3.34
C ARG A 220 -2.23 -4.77 1.96
N THR A 221 -3.46 -4.28 1.93
CA THR A 221 -4.16 -3.90 0.72
C THR A 221 -3.66 -2.53 0.28
N ASN A 222 -3.70 -2.25 -1.03
CA ASN A 222 -3.05 -1.11 -1.70
C ASN A 222 -3.51 0.31 -1.27
N LEU A 223 -4.15 0.46 -0.10
CA LEU A 223 -4.67 1.74 0.41
C LEU A 223 -3.60 2.64 1.04
N SER A 224 -2.46 2.09 1.46
CA SER A 224 -1.34 2.87 2.02
C SER A 224 -0.15 2.86 1.07
N HIS A 225 -0.04 3.92 0.26
CA HIS A 225 1.24 4.32 -0.31
C HIS A 225 2.24 4.45 0.83
N ASN A 226 3.46 3.97 0.61
CA ASN A 226 4.66 4.04 1.45
C ASN A 226 5.04 2.83 2.32
N ILE A 227 6.28 2.42 2.03
CA ILE A 227 7.19 1.52 2.72
C ILE A 227 6.87 0.03 2.56
N GLU A 228 7.46 -0.55 1.51
CA GLU A 228 7.60 -1.98 1.23
C GLU A 228 8.67 -2.57 2.17
N PHE A 229 8.28 -3.46 3.08
CA PHE A 229 9.20 -4.32 3.85
C PHE A 229 8.88 -5.78 3.55
N PRO A 230 9.90 -6.66 3.56
CA PRO A 230 9.98 -7.70 2.57
C PRO A 230 9.09 -8.89 2.95
N GLY A 231 8.30 -9.36 1.99
CA GLY A 231 7.68 -10.69 2.04
C GLY A 231 8.69 -11.85 2.17
N SER A 232 9.99 -11.56 2.30
CA SER A 232 11.05 -12.54 2.49
C SER A 232 10.97 -13.26 3.82
N VAL A 233 10.56 -12.61 4.92
CA VAL A 233 10.47 -13.28 6.23
C VAL A 233 9.43 -14.39 6.17
N ALA A 234 8.20 -14.05 5.76
CA ALA A 234 7.12 -15.01 5.61
C ALA A 234 7.52 -16.15 4.66
N LEU A 235 8.06 -15.85 3.47
CA LEU A 235 8.46 -16.88 2.50
C LEU A 235 9.60 -17.77 3.02
N ASN A 236 10.61 -17.20 3.66
CA ASN A 236 11.72 -17.97 4.23
C ASN A 236 11.20 -18.91 5.32
N THR A 237 10.38 -18.40 6.23
CA THR A 237 9.77 -19.20 7.30
C THR A 237 8.88 -20.33 6.73
N ALA A 238 8.09 -20.06 5.69
CA ALA A 238 7.29 -21.10 5.01
C ALA A 238 8.18 -22.18 4.39
N VAL A 239 9.24 -21.79 3.67
CA VAL A 239 10.17 -22.75 3.05
C VAL A 239 10.88 -23.59 4.12
N PHE A 240 11.32 -22.98 5.23
CA PHE A 240 11.90 -23.74 6.35
C PHE A 240 10.89 -24.72 6.96
N ALA A 241 9.63 -24.31 7.15
CA ALA A 241 8.59 -25.21 7.64
C ALA A 241 8.37 -26.40 6.68
N CYS A 242 8.36 -26.15 5.37
CA CYS A 242 8.25 -27.19 4.35
C CYS A 242 9.45 -28.15 4.40
N VAL A 243 10.68 -27.64 4.55
CA VAL A 243 11.88 -28.47 4.68
C VAL A 243 11.84 -29.36 5.92
N LEU A 244 11.39 -28.83 7.06
CA LEU A 244 11.24 -29.62 8.29
C LEU A 244 10.18 -30.72 8.15
N LEU A 245 9.07 -30.44 7.47
CA LEU A 245 8.04 -31.44 7.20
C LEU A 245 8.53 -32.50 6.20
N ALA A 246 9.23 -32.09 5.14
CA ALA A 246 9.77 -32.99 4.12
C ALA A 246 10.72 -34.03 4.71
N SER A 247 11.44 -33.68 5.77
CA SER A 247 12.41 -34.60 6.39
C SER A 247 11.78 -35.84 7.02
N ARG A 248 10.50 -35.75 7.39
CA ARG A 248 9.76 -36.84 8.02
C ARG A 248 9.13 -37.81 7.01
N LEU A 249 9.25 -37.54 5.72
CA LEU A 249 8.77 -38.44 4.68
C LEU A 249 9.72 -39.64 4.55
N SER A 250 9.13 -40.84 4.47
CA SER A 250 9.87 -42.11 4.51
C SER A 250 10.62 -42.45 3.24
N THR A 251 10.29 -41.82 2.11
CA THR A 251 10.97 -42.06 0.83
C THR A 251 11.43 -40.77 0.17
N ASN A 252 12.51 -40.85 -0.61
CA ASN A 252 13.05 -39.71 -1.34
C ASN A 252 12.08 -39.18 -2.40
N LEU A 253 11.22 -40.06 -2.94
CA LEU A 253 10.20 -39.68 -3.91
C LEU A 253 9.09 -38.84 -3.24
N HIS A 254 8.63 -39.26 -2.05
CA HIS A 254 7.67 -38.48 -1.27
C HIS A 254 8.26 -37.09 -0.95
N ALA A 255 9.50 -37.05 -0.41
CA ALA A 255 10.16 -35.79 -0.05
C ALA A 255 10.37 -34.87 -1.26
N PHE A 256 10.78 -35.43 -2.41
CA PHE A 256 10.93 -34.68 -3.65
C PHE A 256 9.59 -34.09 -4.14
N GLY A 257 8.55 -34.93 -4.25
CA GLY A 257 7.23 -34.48 -4.72
C GLY A 257 6.63 -33.41 -3.81
N PHE A 258 6.76 -33.58 -2.49
CA PHE A 258 6.31 -32.60 -1.52
C PHE A 258 7.05 -31.27 -1.63
N MET A 259 8.39 -31.30 -1.75
CA MET A 259 9.20 -30.08 -1.88
C MET A 259 8.95 -29.35 -3.20
N SER A 260 8.76 -30.09 -4.31
CA SER A 260 8.38 -29.51 -5.60
C SER A 260 7.02 -28.81 -5.49
N PHE A 261 6.03 -29.50 -4.94
CA PHE A 261 4.69 -28.95 -4.73
C PHE A 261 4.71 -27.73 -3.80
N ALA A 262 5.46 -27.78 -2.71
CA ALA A 262 5.59 -26.67 -1.77
C ALA A 262 6.17 -25.41 -2.42
N LEU A 263 7.20 -25.56 -3.26
CA LEU A 263 7.80 -24.44 -3.96
C LEU A 263 6.86 -23.86 -5.03
N GLU A 264 6.13 -24.70 -5.75
CA GLU A 264 5.09 -24.21 -6.66
C GLU A 264 3.97 -23.48 -5.88
N TRP A 265 3.52 -24.04 -4.76
CA TRP A 265 2.45 -23.49 -3.94
C TRP A 265 2.82 -22.14 -3.30
N PHE A 266 4.02 -22.00 -2.74
CA PHE A 266 4.44 -20.76 -2.06
C PHE A 266 5.15 -19.75 -2.96
N ALA A 267 5.79 -20.15 -4.08
CA ALA A 267 6.50 -19.23 -4.96
C ALA A 267 5.70 -18.84 -6.20
N LEU A 268 4.98 -19.77 -6.84
CA LEU A 268 4.24 -19.50 -8.08
C LEU A 268 2.89 -18.84 -7.80
N PHE A 269 2.19 -19.29 -6.75
CA PHE A 269 0.85 -18.77 -6.42
C PHE A 269 0.82 -17.26 -6.12
N PRO A 270 1.77 -16.67 -5.34
CA PRO A 270 1.77 -15.23 -5.11
C PRO A 270 2.03 -14.43 -6.40
N ILE A 271 2.89 -14.94 -7.29
CA ILE A 271 3.19 -14.32 -8.59
C ILE A 271 1.96 -14.33 -9.48
N LEU A 272 1.27 -15.48 -9.59
CA LEU A 272 0.05 -15.60 -10.38
C LEU A 272 -1.04 -14.64 -9.88
N ARG A 273 -1.23 -14.56 -8.55
CA ARG A 273 -2.20 -13.65 -7.94
C ARG A 273 -1.88 -12.18 -8.19
N ARG A 274 -0.61 -11.81 -8.31
CA ARG A 274 -0.19 -10.43 -8.63
C ARG A 274 -0.53 -10.05 -10.08
N ASN A 275 -0.49 -11.00 -11.01
CA ASN A 275 -0.78 -10.75 -12.43
C ASN A 275 -2.28 -10.85 -12.77
N LEU A 276 -3.09 -11.49 -11.91
CA LEU A 276 -4.55 -11.63 -12.09
C LEU A 276 -5.38 -10.54 -11.37
N LYS A 277 -4.73 -9.62 -10.64
CA LYS A 277 -5.37 -8.44 -10.05
C LYS A 277 -5.24 -7.26 -11.01
#